data_AF-A0A6A4CYU9-F1
#
_entry.id   AF-A0A6A4CYU9-F1
#
_cell.length_a   1.000
_cell.length_b   1.000
_cell.length_c   1.000
_cell.angle_alpha   90.00
_cell.angle_beta   90.00
_cell.angle_gamma   90.00
#
_symmetry.space_group_name_H-M   'P 1'
#
loop_
_entity.id
_entity.type
_entity.pdbx_description
1 polymer ?
#
loop_
_entity_poly.entity_id
_entity_poly.type
_entity_poly.pdbx_seq_one_letter_code
_entity_poly.pdbx_strand_id
1 'polypeptide(L)'
;MRREPEEDNFSVDSPAGSLVASSEILGSPTYNYSAMLNREDSRDIPEQDFIPQPPAREVFREPSEAHTYGVQGGYGNNRFSNMADVNTGRMSGSGNAAATAGVFTRGSLLDRDIEAVSEPTPGFLEKTQQKYKGRYRMWPGILLFLLIVGGAAAAITFSALHASNTADTRDANYSQRKADSEKISGGASGSSSDLVSDDGVVDNPKSYPDMGCELPDYQSKNGRIVAVSSNGTEVPVDIKGINWFGMETGTAIPLGLWDNAENGTTAFQIATFLADNNFNAVRLPLCVNWILTDQEPEISLINTAENRAISVTSYMSLLKSIVKVLAYRNIGVLLSMHTLTSTDSGSLWYSNDISEDNFLTAVDTLTKNLCSERYWNIIGIDVKNEPSKATWGDGSDTDFHAGAKKIADRMLDGCSNWLGFVEGVNADHTVTIDGTNYDYYDWYGGGLQKAADYPLSFSTDNKVVYAPHYYTPAVYPQAYFYDGGTQDSTGAIAGYVEVDDVTLKARIKATMADMFGFLADDNSSALLLGEFGGLYSKDLHPELTTKRCTDLSIEVIIESGWAGGFVWSLNPESAYQFNPADTYRTYTEGILEDDWLTANSEFLKGMAAMDSLANLRKMPCFETEVSSSGSDTSSSS
;
A
#
# COMPACT_ATOMS: atom_id res chain seq x y z
N MET A 1 26.05 66.30 53.92
CA MET A 1 26.70 66.32 52.60
C MET A 1 26.31 65.04 51.89
N ARG A 2 25.50 65.15 50.84
CA ARG A 2 25.04 64.05 49.97
C ARG A 2 26.22 63.51 49.17
N ARG A 3 26.24 62.19 48.94
CA ARG A 3 26.85 61.59 47.75
C ARG A 3 25.77 60.76 47.06
N GLU A 4 25.59 61.04 45.78
CA GLU A 4 24.76 60.32 44.82
C GLU A 4 25.37 58.95 44.47
N PRO A 5 24.59 58.00 43.95
CA PRO A 5 25.08 56.70 43.50
C PRO A 5 25.55 56.73 42.03
N GLU A 6 26.61 55.99 41.75
CA GLU A 6 27.11 55.68 40.40
C GLU A 6 26.21 54.63 39.72
N GLU A 7 25.95 54.86 38.43
CA GLU A 7 25.29 53.94 37.51
C GLU A 7 26.23 52.78 37.16
N ASP A 8 25.79 51.54 37.40
CA ASP A 8 26.40 50.35 36.82
C ASP A 8 25.49 49.79 35.71
N ASN A 9 26.10 49.65 34.53
CA ASN A 9 25.55 49.16 33.27
C ASN A 9 24.93 47.76 33.43
N PHE A 10 23.64 47.63 33.14
CA PHE A 10 23.02 46.35 32.81
C PHE A 10 23.37 45.99 31.36
N SER A 11 24.17 44.94 31.17
CA SER A 11 24.23 44.18 29.93
C SER A 11 22.89 43.49 29.72
N VAL A 12 22.25 43.77 28.59
CA VAL A 12 21.04 43.09 28.13
C VAL A 12 21.45 41.72 27.61
N ASP A 13 21.22 40.67 28.40
CA ASP A 13 21.14 39.31 27.87
C ASP A 13 19.91 39.22 26.97
N SER A 14 20.14 38.98 25.68
CA SER A 14 19.10 38.52 24.76
C SER A 14 18.66 37.12 25.18
N PRO A 15 17.36 36.81 25.23
CA PRO A 15 16.90 35.46 25.50
C PRO A 15 17.11 34.63 24.24
N ALA A 16 18.25 33.94 24.14
CA ALA A 16 18.39 32.81 23.23
C ALA A 16 17.49 31.69 23.77
N GLY A 17 16.26 31.59 23.25
CA GLY A 17 15.48 30.36 23.39
C GLY A 17 16.23 29.24 22.66
N SER A 18 16.42 28.09 23.30
CA SER A 18 16.99 26.91 22.63
C SER A 18 16.11 26.54 21.44
N LEU A 19 16.73 26.22 20.29
CA LEU A 19 16.01 25.81 19.08
C LEU A 19 15.16 24.56 19.33
N VAL A 20 15.60 23.68 20.23
CA VAL A 20 14.83 22.51 20.72
C VAL A 20 13.50 22.90 21.38
N ALA A 21 13.42 24.03 22.08
CA ALA A 21 12.15 24.47 22.70
C ALA A 21 11.12 24.93 21.65
N SER A 22 11.58 25.43 20.50
CA SER A 22 10.72 25.76 19.35
C SER A 22 10.32 24.50 18.56
N SER A 23 11.12 23.42 18.61
CA SER A 23 10.79 22.13 17.98
C SER A 23 9.85 21.25 18.82
N GLU A 24 9.68 21.49 20.13
CA GLU A 24 8.64 20.81 20.94
C GLU A 24 7.20 21.15 20.49
N ILE A 25 7.02 22.22 19.70
CA ILE A 25 5.74 22.59 19.07
C ILE A 25 5.48 21.76 17.80
N LEU A 26 6.50 21.07 17.27
CA LEU A 26 6.50 20.45 15.95
C LEU A 26 6.75 18.95 16.06
N GLY A 27 5.70 18.16 15.83
CA GLY A 27 5.82 16.72 15.65
C GLY A 27 6.39 16.37 14.27
N SER A 28 6.93 15.15 14.17
CA SER A 28 7.21 14.49 12.89
C SER A 28 6.00 14.62 11.93
N PRO A 29 6.21 14.67 10.60
CA PRO A 29 5.11 14.56 9.62
C PRO A 29 4.13 13.41 9.92
N THR A 30 4.61 12.36 10.59
CA THR A 30 3.86 11.17 11.03
C THR A 30 2.96 11.44 12.26
N TYR A 31 3.38 12.31 13.18
CA TYR A 31 2.68 12.61 14.44
C TYR A 31 1.43 13.47 14.21
N ASN A 32 1.52 14.44 13.30
CA ASN A 32 0.40 15.36 13.03
C ASN A 32 -0.83 14.65 12.46
N TYR A 33 -0.67 13.55 11.73
CA TYR A 33 -1.79 12.75 11.23
C TYR A 33 -2.42 11.86 12.31
N SER A 34 -1.62 11.23 13.17
CA SER A 34 -2.12 10.44 14.31
C SER A 34 -2.92 11.29 15.31
N ALA A 35 -2.57 12.57 15.47
CA ALA A 35 -3.35 13.53 16.26
C ALA A 35 -4.68 13.95 15.56
N MET A 36 -4.73 13.95 14.23
CA MET A 36 -5.94 14.27 13.46
C MET A 36 -7.01 13.18 13.53
N LEU A 37 -6.62 11.90 13.52
CA LEU A 37 -7.58 10.78 13.63
C LEU A 37 -8.08 10.54 15.06
N ASN A 38 -7.31 10.95 16.08
CA ASN A 38 -7.66 10.74 17.50
C ASN A 38 -8.41 11.92 18.14
N ARG A 39 -8.65 13.02 17.41
CA ARG A 39 -9.44 14.14 17.92
C ARG A 39 -10.92 13.85 17.73
N GLU A 40 -11.68 13.76 18.82
CA GLU A 40 -13.16 13.86 18.81
C GLU A 40 -13.69 15.21 18.25
N ASP A 41 -12.80 16.09 17.77
CA ASP A 41 -13.07 17.41 17.20
C ASP A 41 -13.21 17.43 15.66
N SER A 42 -13.70 16.35 15.03
CA SER A 42 -14.17 16.40 13.62
C SER A 42 -15.41 17.31 13.42
N ARG A 43 -15.72 18.20 14.38
CA ARG A 43 -16.85 19.15 14.33
C ARG A 43 -16.46 20.61 14.31
N ASP A 44 -15.18 20.96 14.48
CA ASP A 44 -14.74 22.35 14.58
C ASP A 44 -13.75 22.76 13.47
N ILE A 45 -13.95 22.26 12.25
CA ILE A 45 -13.44 22.92 11.04
C ILE A 45 -14.43 24.03 10.68
N PRO A 46 -14.03 25.32 10.64
CA PRO A 46 -14.88 26.37 10.14
C PRO A 46 -15.31 26.07 8.70
N GLU A 47 -16.61 25.93 8.50
CA GLU A 47 -17.30 25.75 7.22
C GLU A 47 -17.11 26.98 6.31
N GLN A 48 -15.98 27.06 5.60
CA GLN A 48 -15.67 27.99 4.50
C GLN A 48 -14.38 27.46 3.86
N ASP A 49 -14.40 26.48 2.97
CA ASP A 49 -14.77 26.62 1.55
C ASP A 49 -15.20 25.29 0.90
N PHE A 50 -15.96 24.45 1.60
CA PHE A 50 -16.62 23.31 0.97
C PHE A 50 -17.88 23.81 0.25
N ILE A 51 -17.81 24.01 -1.07
CA ILE A 51 -19.02 24.26 -1.88
C ILE A 51 -19.70 22.91 -2.12
N PRO A 52 -20.86 22.61 -1.51
CA PRO A 52 -21.55 21.34 -1.74
C PRO A 52 -22.18 21.38 -3.13
N GLN A 53 -21.74 20.51 -4.03
CA GLN A 53 -22.49 20.27 -5.26
C GLN A 53 -23.80 19.56 -4.90
N PRO A 54 -24.97 20.00 -5.41
CA PRO A 54 -26.22 19.32 -5.14
C PRO A 54 -26.19 17.90 -5.73
N PRO A 55 -26.81 16.90 -5.09
CA PRO A 55 -26.78 15.52 -5.57
C PRO A 55 -27.35 15.45 -6.98
N ALA A 56 -26.53 15.00 -7.93
CA ALA A 56 -26.93 14.85 -9.31
C ALA A 56 -27.92 13.68 -9.43
N ARG A 57 -29.14 14.02 -9.83
CA ARG A 57 -30.21 13.11 -10.25
C ARG A 57 -29.67 12.19 -11.34
N GLU A 58 -29.90 10.87 -11.24
CA GLU A 58 -29.57 9.89 -12.28
C GLU A 58 -30.03 10.38 -13.66
N VAL A 59 -29.08 10.74 -14.52
CA VAL A 59 -29.31 10.96 -15.94
C VAL A 59 -28.61 9.82 -16.67
N PHE A 60 -29.40 8.84 -17.09
CA PHE A 60 -28.98 7.86 -18.10
C PHE A 60 -28.50 8.63 -19.34
N ARG A 61 -27.20 8.55 -19.64
CA ARG A 61 -26.63 9.04 -20.90
C ARG A 61 -27.01 8.06 -22.00
N GLU A 62 -27.93 8.47 -22.87
CA GLU A 62 -28.13 7.82 -24.17
C GLU A 62 -26.91 8.03 -25.08
N PRO A 63 -26.47 7.02 -25.86
CA PRO A 63 -25.45 7.20 -26.86
C PRO A 63 -26.01 7.93 -28.10
N SER A 64 -25.25 8.91 -28.59
CA SER A 64 -25.55 9.69 -29.80
C SER A 64 -25.50 8.84 -31.07
N GLU A 65 -26.55 8.89 -31.88
CA GLU A 65 -26.59 8.32 -33.23
C GLU A 65 -25.84 9.18 -34.26
N ALA A 66 -25.02 8.52 -35.10
CA ALA A 66 -25.06 8.69 -36.56
C ALA A 66 -24.23 7.58 -37.22
N HIS A 67 -24.90 6.67 -37.93
CA HIS A 67 -24.56 6.24 -39.29
C HIS A 67 -25.69 5.31 -39.79
N THR A 68 -26.58 5.93 -40.57
CA THR A 68 -27.76 5.37 -41.23
C THR A 68 -27.35 4.43 -42.36
N TYR A 69 -27.86 3.19 -42.38
CA TYR A 69 -28.31 2.51 -43.61
C TYR A 69 -29.29 1.34 -43.28
N GLY A 70 -30.59 1.60 -43.52
CA GLY A 70 -31.58 0.63 -44.02
C GLY A 70 -32.15 -0.46 -43.09
N VAL A 71 -33.31 -0.19 -42.46
CA VAL A 71 -34.23 -1.20 -41.90
C VAL A 71 -35.47 -1.33 -42.79
N GLN A 72 -35.92 -2.55 -43.04
CA GLN A 72 -37.30 -2.87 -43.43
C GLN A 72 -37.88 -3.94 -42.47
N GLY A 73 -38.78 -3.49 -41.56
CA GLY A 73 -39.80 -4.27 -40.82
C GLY A 73 -39.30 -5.22 -39.71
N GLY A 74 -39.91 -5.34 -38.52
CA GLY A 74 -41.13 -4.80 -37.94
C GLY A 74 -41.45 -5.54 -36.63
N TYR A 75 -41.90 -4.79 -35.63
CA TYR A 75 -42.77 -5.13 -34.48
C TYR A 75 -42.56 -6.39 -33.61
N GLY A 76 -42.50 -6.18 -32.28
CA GLY A 76 -43.10 -7.09 -31.31
C GLY A 76 -42.53 -7.06 -29.89
N ASN A 77 -43.04 -6.18 -29.03
CA ASN A 77 -42.81 -6.16 -27.57
C ASN A 77 -43.38 -7.42 -26.88
N ASN A 78 -42.66 -7.97 -25.89
CA ASN A 78 -43.24 -8.40 -24.62
C ASN A 78 -42.18 -8.62 -23.53
N ARG A 79 -42.35 -7.90 -22.41
CA ARG A 79 -41.64 -8.06 -21.13
C ARG A 79 -42.30 -9.16 -20.30
N PHE A 80 -41.49 -9.99 -19.65
CA PHE A 80 -41.86 -10.75 -18.46
C PHE A 80 -40.75 -10.60 -17.42
N SER A 81 -41.12 -10.14 -16.22
CA SER A 81 -40.25 -10.06 -15.04
C SER A 81 -40.66 -11.14 -14.04
N ASN A 82 -39.65 -11.85 -13.53
CA ASN A 82 -39.70 -12.70 -12.33
C ASN A 82 -39.90 -11.81 -11.09
N MET A 83 -40.82 -12.13 -10.19
CA MET A 83 -40.73 -13.10 -9.08
C MET A 83 -39.75 -12.66 -7.99
N ALA A 84 -40.33 -12.12 -6.90
CA ALA A 84 -39.69 -12.00 -5.59
C ALA A 84 -40.68 -12.54 -4.55
N ASP A 85 -40.15 -13.37 -3.67
CA ASP A 85 -40.83 -14.09 -2.61
C ASP A 85 -40.67 -13.37 -1.27
N VAL A 86 -41.33 -13.90 -0.23
CA VAL A 86 -41.25 -13.55 1.21
C VAL A 86 -42.23 -12.47 1.68
N ASN A 87 -43.29 -12.85 2.41
CA ASN A 87 -43.23 -12.91 3.88
C ASN A 87 -44.52 -13.48 4.53
N THR A 88 -44.32 -14.13 5.66
CA THR A 88 -45.28 -14.80 6.54
C THR A 88 -46.19 -13.84 7.32
N GLY A 89 -47.45 -14.26 7.56
CA GLY A 89 -48.35 -13.59 8.52
C GLY A 89 -49.67 -14.33 8.72
N ARG A 90 -49.78 -15.09 9.81
CA ARG A 90 -51.02 -15.69 10.33
C ARG A 90 -51.97 -14.60 10.83
N MET A 91 -53.26 -14.65 10.46
CA MET A 91 -54.35 -14.40 11.42
C MET A 91 -55.71 -14.93 10.93
N SER A 92 -56.43 -15.48 11.89
CA SER A 92 -57.75 -16.11 11.80
C SER A 92 -58.87 -15.07 11.76
N GLY A 93 -59.93 -15.34 10.99
CA GLY A 93 -61.17 -14.55 10.99
C GLY A 93 -62.33 -15.30 10.35
N SER A 94 -63.19 -15.86 11.19
CA SER A 94 -64.46 -16.52 10.83
C SER A 94 -65.57 -15.51 10.54
N GLY A 95 -66.49 -15.80 9.60
CA GLY A 95 -67.81 -15.15 9.59
C GLY A 95 -68.63 -15.23 8.30
N ASN A 96 -69.59 -16.17 8.27
CA ASN A 96 -70.96 -16.08 7.74
C ASN A 96 -71.30 -15.74 6.26
N ALA A 97 -71.84 -16.78 5.60
CA ALA A 97 -73.23 -16.92 5.12
C ALA A 97 -73.71 -16.32 3.77
N ALA A 98 -74.46 -17.19 3.09
CA ALA A 98 -75.63 -16.98 2.21
C ALA A 98 -75.44 -16.78 0.70
N ALA A 99 -75.63 -17.91 -0.02
CA ALA A 99 -76.48 -18.14 -1.19
C ALA A 99 -76.73 -17.01 -2.23
N THR A 100 -76.46 -17.32 -3.51
CA THR A 100 -77.52 -17.44 -4.55
C THR A 100 -76.97 -18.05 -5.85
N ALA A 101 -77.88 -18.60 -6.63
CA ALA A 101 -77.71 -19.54 -7.72
C ALA A 101 -77.23 -18.94 -9.04
N GLY A 102 -76.57 -19.77 -9.85
CA GLY A 102 -76.25 -19.52 -11.26
C GLY A 102 -75.77 -20.80 -11.94
N VAL A 103 -76.71 -21.53 -12.53
CA VAL A 103 -76.56 -22.85 -13.17
C VAL A 103 -75.86 -22.72 -14.54
N PHE A 104 -74.86 -23.57 -14.81
CA PHE A 104 -74.68 -24.20 -16.13
C PHE A 104 -74.11 -25.62 -15.98
N THR A 105 -74.75 -26.54 -16.69
CA THR A 105 -74.79 -28.00 -16.58
C THR A 105 -73.60 -28.69 -17.26
N ARG A 106 -72.96 -29.65 -16.56
CA ARG A 106 -72.11 -30.69 -17.17
C ARG A 106 -72.98 -31.89 -17.55
N GLY A 107 -72.88 -32.34 -18.81
CA GLY A 107 -73.53 -33.55 -19.30
C GLY A 107 -73.02 -34.80 -18.58
N SER A 108 -73.96 -35.64 -18.14
CA SER A 108 -73.74 -36.94 -17.53
C SER A 108 -73.21 -37.95 -18.56
N LEU A 109 -72.19 -38.73 -18.16
CA LEU A 109 -71.74 -39.95 -18.81
C LEU A 109 -72.48 -41.14 -18.18
N LEU A 110 -73.66 -41.49 -18.68
CA LEU A 110 -74.24 -42.82 -18.49
C LEU A 110 -75.06 -43.22 -19.73
N ASP A 111 -75.05 -44.53 -19.99
CA ASP A 111 -75.76 -45.30 -21.02
C ASP A 111 -75.19 -45.34 -22.43
N ARG A 112 -74.19 -46.22 -22.62
CA ARG A 112 -74.16 -47.10 -23.79
C ARG A 112 -73.85 -48.53 -23.34
N ASP A 113 -74.89 -49.30 -23.08
CA ASP A 113 -74.84 -50.76 -23.06
C ASP A 113 -74.36 -51.25 -24.43
N ILE A 114 -73.20 -51.88 -24.48
CA ILE A 114 -72.72 -52.63 -25.65
C ILE A 114 -72.83 -54.10 -25.29
N GLU A 115 -73.84 -54.76 -25.85
CA GLU A 115 -74.02 -56.21 -25.83
C GLU A 115 -72.80 -56.90 -26.45
N ALA A 116 -72.13 -57.76 -25.67
CA ALA A 116 -71.09 -58.64 -26.17
C ALA A 116 -71.73 -59.82 -26.91
N VAL A 117 -71.73 -59.77 -28.24
CA VAL A 117 -72.18 -60.89 -29.08
C VAL A 117 -71.15 -62.02 -29.02
N SER A 118 -71.54 -63.14 -28.42
CA SER A 118 -70.84 -64.42 -28.47
C SER A 118 -71.19 -65.17 -29.77
N GLU A 119 -70.13 -65.63 -30.45
CA GLU A 119 -70.05 -66.57 -31.58
C GLU A 119 -69.80 -65.98 -32.99
N PRO A 120 -68.70 -66.40 -33.67
CA PRO A 120 -68.40 -65.95 -35.02
C PRO A 120 -69.15 -66.77 -36.07
N THR A 121 -69.78 -66.09 -37.03
CA THR A 121 -70.42 -66.69 -38.20
C THR A 121 -69.36 -67.32 -39.14
N PRO A 122 -69.57 -68.55 -39.67
CA PRO A 122 -68.63 -69.17 -40.61
C PRO A 122 -68.57 -68.38 -41.93
N GLY A 123 -67.39 -67.90 -42.32
CA GLY A 123 -67.16 -67.20 -43.59
C GLY A 123 -66.40 -65.86 -43.48
N PHE A 124 -66.14 -65.35 -42.27
CA PHE A 124 -65.41 -64.09 -42.08
C PHE A 124 -63.92 -64.15 -42.51
N LEU A 125 -63.34 -65.36 -42.61
CA LEU A 125 -61.92 -65.53 -42.92
C LEU A 125 -61.58 -65.43 -44.42
N GLU A 126 -62.56 -65.30 -45.32
CA GLU A 126 -62.28 -65.32 -46.77
C GLU A 126 -62.16 -63.93 -47.42
N LYS A 127 -62.24 -62.84 -46.64
CA LYS A 127 -62.07 -61.46 -47.16
C LYS A 127 -60.83 -60.70 -46.67
N THR A 128 -59.93 -61.35 -45.95
CA THR A 128 -58.67 -60.74 -45.46
C THR A 128 -57.42 -61.27 -46.16
N GLN A 129 -57.53 -61.71 -47.41
CA GLN A 129 -56.39 -61.99 -48.29
C GLN A 129 -56.26 -61.02 -49.48
N GLN A 130 -56.57 -59.74 -49.29
CA GLN A 130 -55.92 -58.73 -50.13
C GLN A 130 -54.47 -58.61 -49.64
N LYS A 131 -53.54 -59.18 -50.42
CA LYS A 131 -52.08 -58.97 -50.29
C LYS A 131 -51.78 -57.47 -50.34
N TYR A 132 -51.81 -56.83 -49.18
CA TYR A 132 -51.26 -55.49 -49.00
C TYR A 132 -49.74 -55.63 -49.08
N LYS A 133 -49.19 -55.45 -50.29
CA LYS A 133 -47.76 -55.19 -50.46
C LYS A 133 -47.50 -53.78 -49.92
N GLY A 134 -47.40 -53.68 -48.60
CA GLY A 134 -46.94 -52.48 -47.92
C GLY A 134 -45.60 -52.08 -48.52
N ARG A 135 -45.61 -51.02 -49.32
CA ARG A 135 -44.40 -50.39 -49.80
C ARG A 135 -43.62 -49.99 -48.55
N TYR A 136 -42.48 -50.64 -48.29
CA TYR A 136 -41.52 -50.22 -47.25
C TYR A 136 -41.02 -48.82 -47.59
N ARG A 137 -41.83 -47.81 -47.27
CA ARG A 137 -41.60 -46.39 -47.52
C ARG A 137 -41.50 -45.65 -46.18
N MET A 138 -41.06 -46.33 -45.11
CA MET A 138 -40.82 -45.73 -43.79
C MET A 138 -39.40 -45.17 -43.66
N TRP A 139 -38.46 -45.60 -44.52
CA TRP A 139 -37.08 -45.12 -44.48
C TRP A 139 -36.92 -43.61 -44.70
N PRO A 140 -37.64 -42.95 -45.64
CA PRO A 140 -37.48 -41.50 -45.83
C PRO A 140 -37.95 -40.68 -44.63
N GLY A 141 -39.04 -41.10 -43.97
CA GLY A 141 -39.60 -40.38 -42.82
C GLY A 141 -38.77 -40.55 -41.55
N ILE A 142 -38.26 -41.76 -41.29
CA ILE A 142 -37.37 -42.02 -40.14
C ILE A 142 -36.02 -41.33 -40.33
N LEU A 143 -35.45 -41.36 -41.53
CA LEU A 143 -34.22 -40.63 -41.85
C LEU A 143 -34.41 -39.12 -41.71
N LEU A 144 -35.53 -38.57 -42.19
CA LEU A 144 -35.86 -37.16 -42.02
C LEU A 144 -36.01 -36.80 -40.52
N PHE A 145 -36.67 -37.64 -39.74
CA PHE A 145 -36.81 -37.42 -38.29
C PHE A 145 -35.45 -37.46 -37.58
N LEU A 146 -34.59 -38.43 -37.89
CA LEU A 146 -33.23 -38.49 -37.34
C LEU A 146 -32.38 -37.30 -37.76
N LEU A 147 -32.52 -36.81 -39.00
CA LEU A 147 -31.85 -35.58 -39.46
C LEU A 147 -32.36 -34.33 -38.74
N ILE A 148 -33.67 -34.24 -38.47
CA ILE A 148 -34.25 -33.12 -37.72
C ILE A 148 -33.78 -33.16 -36.27
N VAL A 149 -33.84 -34.31 -35.60
CA VAL A 149 -33.40 -34.46 -34.20
C VAL A 149 -31.89 -34.25 -34.09
N GLY A 150 -31.09 -34.84 -34.99
CA GLY A 150 -29.65 -34.65 -35.04
C GLY A 150 -29.26 -33.20 -35.35
N GLY A 151 -29.96 -32.55 -36.29
CA GLY A 151 -29.78 -31.14 -36.63
C GLY A 151 -30.17 -30.21 -35.48
N ALA A 152 -31.28 -30.50 -34.78
CA ALA A 152 -31.69 -29.75 -33.60
C ALA A 152 -30.70 -29.91 -32.44
N ALA A 153 -30.23 -31.13 -32.17
CA ALA A 153 -29.20 -31.39 -31.16
C ALA A 153 -27.90 -30.64 -31.50
N ALA A 154 -27.43 -30.72 -32.75
CA ALA A 154 -26.24 -29.99 -33.19
C ALA A 154 -26.42 -28.46 -33.09
N ALA A 155 -27.58 -27.93 -33.48
CA ALA A 155 -27.88 -26.51 -33.38
C ALA A 155 -27.93 -26.04 -31.92
N ILE A 156 -28.56 -26.81 -31.02
CA ILE A 156 -28.60 -26.51 -29.58
C ILE A 156 -27.20 -26.55 -28.99
N THR A 157 -26.41 -27.59 -29.26
CA THR A 157 -25.02 -27.70 -28.78
C THR A 157 -24.17 -26.56 -29.31
N PHE A 158 -24.25 -26.23 -30.60
CA PHE A 158 -23.51 -25.11 -31.19
C PHE A 158 -23.92 -23.77 -30.55
N SER A 159 -25.23 -23.54 -30.36
CA SER A 159 -25.74 -22.31 -29.75
C SER A 159 -25.35 -22.20 -28.27
N ALA A 160 -25.34 -23.32 -27.54
CA ALA A 160 -24.88 -23.39 -26.16
C ALA A 160 -23.38 -23.11 -26.05
N LEU A 161 -22.55 -23.72 -26.90
CA LEU A 161 -21.11 -23.44 -26.95
C LEU A 161 -20.83 -21.98 -27.33
N HIS A 162 -21.55 -21.43 -28.30
CA HIS A 162 -21.40 -20.03 -28.69
C HIS A 162 -21.84 -19.07 -27.56
N ALA A 163 -22.94 -19.36 -26.88
CA ALA A 163 -23.42 -18.58 -25.74
C ALA A 163 -22.45 -18.65 -24.55
N SER A 164 -21.87 -19.83 -24.28
CA SER A 164 -20.82 -20.02 -23.27
C SER A 164 -19.59 -19.18 -23.60
N ASN A 165 -19.01 -19.34 -24.79
CA ASN A 165 -17.83 -18.58 -25.21
C ASN A 165 -18.07 -17.05 -25.17
N THR A 166 -19.27 -16.62 -25.53
CA THR A 166 -19.65 -15.20 -25.46
C THR A 166 -19.80 -14.72 -24.02
N ALA A 167 -20.33 -15.55 -23.11
CA ALA A 167 -20.38 -15.25 -21.68
C ALA A 167 -18.96 -15.13 -21.09
N ASP A 168 -18.10 -16.12 -21.35
CA ASP A 168 -16.71 -16.12 -20.90
C ASP A 168 -15.95 -14.86 -21.38
N THR A 169 -16.18 -14.45 -22.64
CA THR A 169 -15.61 -13.21 -23.20
C THR A 169 -16.13 -11.95 -22.48
N ARG A 170 -17.41 -11.90 -22.13
CA ARG A 170 -17.98 -10.74 -21.39
C ARG A 170 -17.42 -10.67 -19.97
N ASP A 171 -17.28 -11.81 -19.31
CA ASP A 171 -16.77 -11.89 -17.94
C ASP A 171 -15.28 -11.52 -17.89
N ALA A 172 -14.48 -11.99 -18.86
CA ALA A 172 -13.09 -11.55 -19.02
C ALA A 172 -12.99 -10.04 -19.29
N ASN A 173 -13.80 -9.50 -20.20
CA ASN A 173 -13.81 -8.07 -20.50
C ASN A 173 -14.27 -7.23 -19.29
N TYR A 174 -15.20 -7.73 -18.48
CA TYR A 174 -15.60 -7.05 -17.25
C TYR A 174 -14.47 -7.04 -16.23
N SER A 175 -13.83 -8.20 -16.02
CA SER A 175 -12.72 -8.33 -15.08
C SER A 175 -11.54 -7.44 -15.46
N GLN A 176 -11.21 -7.35 -16.75
CA GLN A 176 -10.19 -6.42 -17.24
C GLN A 176 -10.56 -4.96 -16.96
N ARG A 177 -11.77 -4.53 -17.33
CA ARG A 177 -12.20 -3.13 -17.09
C ARG A 177 -12.18 -2.74 -15.62
N LYS A 178 -12.44 -3.71 -14.74
CA LYS A 178 -12.42 -3.50 -13.29
C LYS A 178 -10.98 -3.34 -12.80
N ALA A 179 -10.07 -4.23 -13.20
CA ALA A 179 -8.65 -4.07 -12.92
C ALA A 179 -8.10 -2.73 -13.45
N ASP A 180 -8.51 -2.34 -14.67
CA ASP A 180 -8.12 -1.07 -15.27
C ASP A 180 -8.64 0.15 -14.47
N SER A 181 -9.80 0.05 -13.79
CA SER A 181 -10.35 1.14 -12.99
C SER A 181 -9.66 1.32 -11.63
N GLU A 182 -9.06 0.26 -11.10
CA GLU A 182 -8.32 0.29 -9.82
C GLU A 182 -6.85 0.72 -10.01
N LYS A 183 -6.39 0.74 -11.27
CA LYS A 183 -5.00 1.04 -11.62
C LYS A 183 -4.66 2.49 -11.36
N ILE A 184 -3.55 2.69 -10.65
CA ILE A 184 -2.98 4.02 -10.41
C ILE A 184 -2.50 4.61 -11.75
N SER A 185 -3.07 5.76 -12.10
CA SER A 185 -2.76 6.50 -13.33
C SER A 185 -1.60 7.50 -13.12
N GLY A 186 -1.01 8.00 -14.21
CA GLY A 186 0.05 9.03 -14.14
C GLY A 186 1.49 8.53 -13.91
N GLY A 187 1.66 7.24 -13.60
CA GLY A 187 2.98 6.59 -13.48
C GLY A 187 3.48 5.94 -14.77
N ALA A 188 4.69 5.37 -14.69
CA ALA A 188 5.22 4.53 -15.75
C ALA A 188 4.28 3.33 -15.99
N SER A 189 4.09 2.96 -17.27
CA SER A 189 3.38 1.74 -17.64
C SER A 189 4.38 0.60 -17.74
N GLY A 190 4.35 -0.34 -16.80
CA GLY A 190 5.20 -1.52 -16.86
C GLY A 190 4.74 -2.53 -17.91
N SER A 191 5.61 -3.49 -18.18
CA SER A 191 5.31 -4.70 -18.97
C SER A 191 4.77 -5.86 -18.12
N SER A 192 4.37 -5.56 -16.87
CA SER A 192 3.82 -6.51 -15.92
C SER A 192 2.63 -7.22 -16.57
N SER A 193 2.75 -8.54 -16.74
CA SER A 193 1.63 -9.36 -17.20
C SER A 193 0.53 -9.37 -16.14
N ASP A 194 -0.70 -9.14 -16.59
CA ASP A 194 -1.91 -9.24 -15.78
C ASP A 194 -1.94 -10.58 -15.02
N LEU A 195 -2.20 -10.52 -13.71
CA LEU A 195 -2.37 -11.72 -12.90
C LEU A 195 -3.83 -12.17 -12.96
N VAL A 196 -4.09 -13.21 -13.75
CA VAL A 196 -5.44 -13.79 -13.83
C VAL A 196 -5.57 -14.91 -12.80
N SER A 197 -6.48 -14.72 -11.84
CA SER A 197 -6.84 -15.69 -10.81
C SER A 197 -7.57 -16.90 -11.40
N ASP A 198 -7.70 -17.98 -10.62
CA ASP A 198 -8.35 -19.24 -11.01
C ASP A 198 -9.83 -19.09 -11.44
N ASP A 199 -10.47 -18.01 -10.98
CA ASP A 199 -11.84 -17.61 -11.27
C ASP A 199 -11.96 -16.55 -12.37
N GLY A 200 -10.88 -16.25 -13.09
CA GLY A 200 -10.86 -15.31 -14.21
C GLY A 200 -10.81 -13.84 -13.81
N VAL A 201 -10.77 -13.53 -12.51
CA VAL A 201 -10.59 -12.16 -12.02
C VAL A 201 -9.13 -11.73 -12.26
N VAL A 202 -8.98 -10.55 -12.85
CA VAL A 202 -7.68 -9.95 -13.19
C VAL A 202 -7.19 -9.09 -12.04
N ASP A 203 -5.90 -9.15 -11.72
CA ASP A 203 -5.17 -8.27 -10.80
C ASP A 203 -5.70 -8.18 -9.34
N ASN A 204 -6.62 -9.06 -8.98
CA ASN A 204 -7.12 -9.23 -7.62
C ASN A 204 -7.12 -10.73 -7.27
N PRO A 205 -5.95 -11.34 -7.00
CA PRO A 205 -5.86 -12.77 -6.71
C PRO A 205 -6.45 -13.13 -5.34
N LYS A 206 -6.86 -14.40 -5.16
CA LYS A 206 -7.22 -14.95 -3.83
C LYS A 206 -6.00 -15.31 -2.98
N SER A 207 -4.85 -15.48 -3.61
CA SER A 207 -3.58 -15.80 -2.98
C SER A 207 -2.44 -15.46 -3.92
N TYR A 208 -1.32 -14.97 -3.39
CA TYR A 208 -0.09 -14.81 -4.17
C TYR A 208 0.62 -16.15 -4.33
N PRO A 209 1.18 -16.44 -5.52
CA PRO A 209 1.95 -17.66 -5.73
C PRO A 209 3.21 -17.66 -4.85
N ASP A 210 3.65 -18.85 -4.45
CA ASP A 210 4.97 -19.02 -3.87
C ASP A 210 6.02 -18.75 -4.97
N MET A 211 6.89 -17.77 -4.71
CA MET A 211 7.94 -17.38 -5.65
C MET A 211 9.12 -18.36 -5.63
N GLY A 212 9.14 -19.32 -4.69
CA GLY A 212 10.21 -20.31 -4.57
C GLY A 212 11.55 -19.70 -4.16
N CYS A 213 11.52 -18.52 -3.51
CA CYS A 213 12.71 -17.80 -3.09
C CYS A 213 13.22 -18.33 -1.76
N GLU A 214 14.53 -18.54 -1.63
CA GLU A 214 15.14 -18.67 -0.30
C GLU A 214 15.15 -17.33 0.44
N LEU A 215 15.36 -17.35 1.76
CA LEU A 215 15.59 -16.16 2.58
C LEU A 215 17.07 -15.74 2.44
N PRO A 216 17.40 -14.63 1.75
CA PRO A 216 18.77 -14.16 1.64
C PRO A 216 19.34 -13.79 2.99
N ASP A 217 20.64 -13.93 3.17
CA ASP A 217 21.36 -13.27 4.25
C ASP A 217 21.69 -11.85 3.81
N TYR A 218 20.91 -10.88 4.28
CA TYR A 218 21.11 -9.47 3.97
C TYR A 218 22.27 -8.92 4.79
N GLN A 219 23.26 -8.34 4.12
CA GLN A 219 24.48 -7.83 4.73
C GLN A 219 24.76 -6.40 4.31
N SER A 220 25.43 -5.67 5.19
CA SER A 220 25.92 -4.31 5.01
C SER A 220 27.43 -4.39 4.86
N LYS A 221 27.92 -4.21 3.63
CA LYS A 221 29.33 -4.39 3.25
C LYS A 221 29.73 -3.34 2.23
N ASN A 222 30.94 -2.79 2.36
CA ASN A 222 31.51 -1.87 1.36
C ASN A 222 30.58 -0.67 1.06
N GLY A 223 29.91 -0.14 2.09
CA GLY A 223 28.96 0.97 1.95
C GLY A 223 27.62 0.61 1.30
N ARG A 224 27.33 -0.68 1.10
CA ARG A 224 26.16 -1.17 0.36
C ARG A 224 25.38 -2.23 1.11
N ILE A 225 24.09 -2.33 0.78
CA ILE A 225 23.28 -3.50 1.12
C ILE A 225 23.56 -4.58 0.08
N VAL A 226 23.79 -5.81 0.54
CA VAL A 226 24.13 -6.97 -0.26
C VAL A 226 23.23 -8.13 0.15
N ALA A 227 22.45 -8.66 -0.79
CA ALA A 227 21.73 -9.91 -0.59
C ALA A 227 22.66 -11.09 -0.89
N VAL A 228 22.89 -11.95 0.10
CA VAL A 228 23.76 -13.13 -0.04
C VAL A 228 22.90 -14.39 -0.07
N SER A 229 23.00 -15.16 -1.14
CA SER A 229 22.31 -16.44 -1.26
C SER A 229 22.98 -17.54 -0.43
N SER A 230 22.28 -18.65 -0.19
CA SER A 230 22.82 -19.82 0.51
C SER A 230 24.02 -20.45 -0.20
N ASN A 231 24.12 -20.29 -1.52
CA ASN A 231 25.27 -20.76 -2.33
C ASN A 231 26.44 -19.77 -2.40
N GLY A 232 26.34 -18.62 -1.72
CA GLY A 232 27.39 -17.61 -1.64
C GLY A 232 27.39 -16.57 -2.77
N THR A 233 26.35 -16.52 -3.60
CA THR A 233 26.18 -15.45 -4.59
C THR A 233 25.82 -14.16 -3.88
N GLU A 234 26.63 -13.12 -4.08
CA GLU A 234 26.40 -11.79 -3.50
C GLU A 234 25.83 -10.84 -4.57
N VAL A 235 24.71 -10.18 -4.25
CA VAL A 235 24.08 -9.19 -5.13
C VAL A 235 23.92 -7.86 -4.37
N PRO A 236 24.68 -6.80 -4.72
CA PRO A 236 24.47 -5.48 -4.14
C PRO A 236 23.15 -4.87 -4.61
N VAL A 237 22.48 -4.15 -3.71
CA VAL A 237 21.19 -3.50 -3.95
C VAL A 237 21.25 -2.08 -3.38
N ASP A 238 21.00 -1.09 -4.23
CA ASP A 238 20.71 0.27 -3.78
C ASP A 238 19.19 0.46 -3.68
N ILE A 239 18.75 1.27 -2.72
CA ILE A 239 17.36 1.42 -2.33
C ILE A 239 16.77 2.70 -2.93
N LYS A 240 15.85 2.53 -3.89
CA LYS A 240 14.84 3.52 -4.21
C LYS A 240 13.59 3.14 -3.44
N GLY A 241 13.53 3.60 -2.20
CA GLY A 241 12.50 3.25 -1.24
C GLY A 241 11.39 4.28 -1.15
N ILE A 242 10.24 3.86 -0.63
CA ILE A 242 9.12 4.73 -0.28
C ILE A 242 8.59 4.34 1.11
N ASN A 243 8.12 5.32 1.89
CA ASN A 243 7.36 5.05 3.11
C ASN A 243 5.87 4.88 2.78
N TRP A 244 5.26 3.81 3.28
CA TRP A 244 3.81 3.59 3.20
C TRP A 244 3.24 3.43 4.60
N PHE A 245 2.69 4.52 5.14
CA PHE A 245 2.30 4.60 6.53
C PHE A 245 0.80 4.31 6.76
N GLY A 246 0.45 4.10 8.03
CA GLY A 246 -0.90 3.87 8.54
C GLY A 246 -0.93 2.80 9.63
N MET A 247 -0.10 1.76 9.53
CA MET A 247 -0.11 0.61 10.45
C MET A 247 0.37 0.96 11.86
N GLU A 248 1.09 2.07 12.01
CA GLU A 248 1.53 2.66 13.26
C GLU A 248 0.47 3.53 13.95
N THR A 249 -0.59 3.90 13.22
CA THR A 249 -1.64 4.80 13.66
C THR A 249 -2.77 4.06 14.39
N GLY A 250 -3.81 4.78 14.81
CA GLY A 250 -5.01 4.21 15.44
C GLY A 250 -5.80 3.23 14.55
N THR A 251 -5.65 3.29 13.22
CA THR A 251 -6.38 2.39 12.30
C THR A 251 -5.74 1.00 12.18
N ALA A 252 -4.45 0.89 12.54
CA ALA A 252 -3.67 -0.35 12.45
C ALA A 252 -3.66 -1.00 11.05
N ILE A 253 -3.85 -0.20 10.00
CA ILE A 253 -3.83 -0.60 8.58
C ILE A 253 -2.93 0.34 7.78
N PRO A 254 -2.25 -0.11 6.73
CA PRO A 254 -1.66 0.85 5.79
C PRO A 254 -2.81 1.58 5.07
N LEU A 255 -2.68 2.89 4.86
CA LEU A 255 -3.74 3.67 4.23
C LEU A 255 -3.90 3.34 2.73
N GLY A 256 -5.06 3.68 2.18
CA GLY A 256 -5.39 3.52 0.76
C GLY A 256 -6.19 2.27 0.40
N LEU A 257 -6.35 1.29 1.31
CA LEU A 257 -6.90 -0.05 0.99
C LEU A 257 -8.44 -0.14 0.90
N TRP A 258 -9.16 0.97 1.06
CA TRP A 258 -10.62 0.97 1.15
C TRP A 258 -11.35 0.89 -0.19
N ASP A 259 -10.64 1.01 -1.33
CA ASP A 259 -11.12 0.98 -2.71
C ASP A 259 -12.65 1.04 -2.86
N ASN A 260 -13.19 2.23 -3.09
CA ASN A 260 -14.62 2.47 -3.17
C ASN A 260 -14.96 3.26 -4.45
N ALA A 261 -16.24 3.66 -4.61
CA ALA A 261 -16.69 4.35 -5.82
C ALA A 261 -16.07 5.75 -6.04
N GLU A 262 -15.43 6.33 -5.02
CA GLU A 262 -14.91 7.69 -5.00
C GLU A 262 -13.37 7.74 -4.92
N ASN A 263 -12.74 6.85 -4.14
CA ASN A 263 -11.28 6.82 -3.95
C ASN A 263 -10.79 5.47 -3.38
N GLY A 264 -9.47 5.36 -3.21
CA GLY A 264 -8.80 4.17 -2.68
C GLY A 264 -8.32 3.26 -3.80
N THR A 265 -7.49 2.29 -3.42
CA THR A 265 -6.94 1.30 -4.34
C THR A 265 -6.67 -0.01 -3.59
N THR A 266 -6.04 -0.97 -4.27
CA THR A 266 -5.68 -2.27 -3.69
C THR A 266 -4.19 -2.35 -3.42
N ALA A 267 -3.79 -3.23 -2.49
CA ALA A 267 -2.36 -3.45 -2.25
C ALA A 267 -1.65 -3.99 -3.52
N PHE A 268 -2.37 -4.73 -4.37
CA PHE A 268 -1.85 -5.21 -5.65
C PHE A 268 -1.48 -4.05 -6.57
N GLN A 269 -2.37 -3.07 -6.71
CA GLN A 269 -2.16 -1.91 -7.56
C GLN A 269 -1.05 -1.00 -7.02
N ILE A 270 -0.98 -0.83 -5.69
CA ILE A 270 0.16 -0.14 -5.06
C ILE A 270 1.48 -0.85 -5.37
N ALA A 271 1.59 -2.17 -5.13
CA ALA A 271 2.82 -2.90 -5.40
C ALA A 271 3.20 -2.89 -6.89
N THR A 272 2.22 -2.93 -7.79
CA THR A 272 2.44 -2.84 -9.24
C THR A 272 2.91 -1.45 -9.64
N PHE A 273 2.26 -0.39 -9.15
CA PHE A 273 2.67 0.99 -9.36
C PHE A 273 4.10 1.25 -8.90
N LEU A 274 4.45 0.79 -7.70
CA LEU A 274 5.80 0.93 -7.16
C LEU A 274 6.84 0.24 -8.05
N ALA A 275 6.60 -1.01 -8.42
CA ALA A 275 7.50 -1.78 -9.27
C ALA A 275 7.66 -1.17 -10.67
N ASP A 276 6.57 -0.68 -11.26
CA ASP A 276 6.58 -0.04 -12.58
C ASP A 276 7.37 1.28 -12.58
N ASN A 277 7.43 1.96 -11.44
CA ASN A 277 8.21 3.19 -11.23
C ASN A 277 9.57 2.95 -10.55
N ASN A 278 10.09 1.73 -10.62
CA ASN A 278 11.41 1.32 -10.10
C ASN A 278 11.61 1.47 -8.58
N PHE A 279 10.55 1.71 -7.80
CA PHE A 279 10.66 1.58 -6.34
C PHE A 279 10.88 0.11 -5.99
N ASN A 280 11.93 -0.18 -5.25
CA ASN A 280 12.37 -1.55 -4.95
C ASN A 280 12.29 -1.91 -3.47
N ALA A 281 11.89 -0.97 -2.60
CA ALA A 281 11.64 -1.25 -1.20
C ALA A 281 10.52 -0.36 -0.64
N VAL A 282 9.82 -0.86 0.38
CA VAL A 282 8.85 -0.12 1.19
C VAL A 282 9.31 -0.15 2.64
N ARG A 283 9.41 1.01 3.28
CA ARG A 283 9.49 1.13 4.74
C ARG A 283 8.06 1.17 5.27
N LEU A 284 7.72 0.23 6.14
CA LEU A 284 6.40 0.08 6.75
C LEU A 284 6.47 0.51 8.22
N PRO A 285 6.01 1.71 8.56
CA PRO A 285 5.79 2.14 9.95
C PRO A 285 4.86 1.19 10.70
N LEU A 286 5.29 0.70 11.87
CA LEU A 286 4.53 -0.17 12.75
C LEU A 286 4.40 0.42 14.16
N CYS A 287 3.38 -0.04 14.89
CA CYS A 287 3.15 0.32 16.30
C CYS A 287 3.51 -0.86 17.20
N VAL A 288 4.37 -0.62 18.20
CA VAL A 288 4.81 -1.63 19.17
C VAL A 288 3.61 -2.23 19.90
N ASN A 289 2.69 -1.40 20.38
CA ASN A 289 1.50 -1.88 21.07
C ASN A 289 0.64 -2.80 20.18
N TRP A 290 0.46 -2.46 18.89
CA TRP A 290 -0.32 -3.30 17.96
C TRP A 290 0.33 -4.64 17.64
N ILE A 291 1.67 -4.69 17.61
CA ILE A 291 2.40 -5.96 17.50
C ILE A 291 2.15 -6.82 18.75
N LEU A 292 2.18 -6.22 19.94
CA LEU A 292 2.04 -6.93 21.22
C LEU A 292 0.62 -7.43 21.46
N THR A 293 -0.38 -6.63 21.11
CA THR A 293 -1.80 -6.98 21.31
C THR A 293 -2.39 -7.75 20.13
N ASP A 294 -1.68 -7.85 19.02
CA ASP A 294 -2.16 -8.37 17.73
C ASP A 294 -3.50 -7.74 17.33
N GLN A 295 -3.54 -6.40 17.42
CA GLN A 295 -4.74 -5.58 17.25
C GLN A 295 -5.55 -5.96 16.00
N GLU A 296 -6.87 -6.07 16.13
CA GLU A 296 -7.73 -6.25 14.97
C GLU A 296 -7.66 -4.98 14.10
N PRO A 297 -7.32 -5.09 12.81
CA PRO A 297 -7.26 -3.93 11.92
C PRO A 297 -8.63 -3.26 11.76
N GLU A 298 -8.67 -1.97 11.40
CA GLU A 298 -9.94 -1.30 11.11
C GLU A 298 -10.53 -1.79 9.77
N ILE A 299 -11.27 -2.90 9.82
CA ILE A 299 -11.79 -3.60 8.63
C ILE A 299 -12.72 -2.69 7.80
N SER A 300 -13.39 -1.70 8.40
CA SER A 300 -14.27 -0.79 7.66
C SER A 300 -13.51 0.08 6.64
N LEU A 301 -12.19 0.20 6.79
CA LEU A 301 -11.29 0.92 5.89
C LEU A 301 -10.51 -0.02 4.95
N ILE A 302 -10.95 -1.27 4.80
CA ILE A 302 -10.39 -2.22 3.84
C ILE A 302 -11.51 -2.81 2.98
N ASN A 303 -11.42 -2.62 1.66
CA ASN A 303 -12.27 -3.36 0.75
C ASN A 303 -11.71 -4.77 0.53
N THR A 304 -12.21 -5.72 1.33
CA THR A 304 -11.80 -7.13 1.26
C THR A 304 -12.27 -7.86 -0.01
N ALA A 305 -13.27 -7.32 -0.72
CA ALA A 305 -13.68 -7.86 -2.02
C ALA A 305 -12.66 -7.53 -3.12
N GLU A 306 -11.97 -6.40 -3.00
CA GLU A 306 -10.91 -5.97 -3.92
C GLU A 306 -9.51 -6.33 -3.43
N ASN A 307 -9.38 -6.69 -2.17
CA ASN A 307 -8.15 -7.19 -1.57
C ASN A 307 -8.30 -8.66 -1.11
N ARG A 308 -8.70 -9.56 -2.02
CA ARG A 308 -9.12 -10.94 -1.68
C ARG A 308 -8.02 -11.81 -1.06
N ALA A 309 -6.76 -11.51 -1.36
CA ALA A 309 -5.60 -12.20 -0.79
C ALA A 309 -5.13 -11.64 0.56
N ILE A 310 -5.74 -10.55 1.06
CA ILE A 310 -5.36 -9.93 2.32
C ILE A 310 -6.14 -10.53 3.48
N SER A 311 -5.42 -10.95 4.53
CA SER A 311 -6.01 -11.45 5.76
C SER A 311 -6.13 -10.34 6.79
N VAL A 312 -7.36 -9.94 7.11
CA VAL A 312 -7.68 -8.88 8.08
C VAL A 312 -8.02 -9.43 9.47
N THR A 313 -7.64 -10.67 9.78
CA THR A 313 -8.01 -11.33 11.05
C THR A 313 -7.25 -10.80 12.26
N SER A 314 -6.04 -10.27 12.05
CA SER A 314 -5.22 -9.66 13.09
C SER A 314 -4.14 -8.77 12.47
N TYR A 315 -3.48 -7.95 13.29
CA TYR A 315 -2.38 -7.08 12.86
C TYR A 315 -1.26 -7.87 12.16
N MET A 316 -0.87 -9.00 12.76
CA MET A 316 0.18 -9.85 12.22
C MET A 316 -0.27 -10.56 10.93
N SER A 317 -1.54 -10.96 10.80
CA SER A 317 -2.04 -11.56 9.55
C SER A 317 -2.06 -10.55 8.41
N LEU A 318 -2.44 -9.30 8.71
CA LEU A 318 -2.46 -8.21 7.74
C LEU A 318 -1.03 -7.88 7.28
N LEU A 319 -0.10 -7.68 8.22
CA LEU A 319 1.31 -7.43 7.92
C LEU A 319 1.89 -8.51 7.00
N LYS A 320 1.66 -9.79 7.34
CA LYS A 320 2.08 -10.94 6.50
C LYS A 320 1.51 -10.88 5.09
N SER A 321 0.25 -10.49 4.94
CA SER A 321 -0.38 -10.34 3.63
C SER A 321 0.25 -9.21 2.82
N ILE A 322 0.49 -8.04 3.43
CA ILE A 322 1.13 -6.90 2.77
C ILE A 322 2.54 -7.25 2.30
N VAL A 323 3.35 -7.89 3.16
CA VAL A 323 4.70 -8.34 2.82
C VAL A 323 4.68 -9.26 1.59
N LYS A 324 3.73 -10.20 1.50
CA LYS A 324 3.59 -11.10 0.35
C LYS A 324 3.19 -10.40 -0.93
N VAL A 325 2.33 -9.39 -0.85
CA VAL A 325 1.93 -8.58 -2.02
C VAL A 325 3.17 -7.87 -2.59
N LEU A 326 4.00 -7.30 -1.73
CA LEU A 326 5.25 -6.65 -2.11
C LEU A 326 6.29 -7.65 -2.63
N ALA A 327 6.38 -8.83 -2.01
CA ALA A 327 7.28 -9.91 -2.43
C ALA A 327 6.98 -10.39 -3.86
N TYR A 328 5.70 -10.49 -4.23
CA TYR A 328 5.26 -10.85 -5.57
C TYR A 328 5.78 -9.88 -6.66
N ARG A 329 6.06 -8.64 -6.30
CA ARG A 329 6.66 -7.63 -7.19
C ARG A 329 8.16 -7.43 -6.98
N ASN A 330 8.80 -8.31 -6.21
CA ASN A 330 10.21 -8.21 -5.81
C ASN A 330 10.54 -6.88 -5.11
N ILE A 331 9.63 -6.40 -4.27
CA ILE A 331 9.82 -5.19 -3.47
C ILE A 331 10.24 -5.60 -2.06
N GLY A 332 11.38 -5.08 -1.60
CA GLY A 332 11.87 -5.28 -0.24
C GLY A 332 10.99 -4.61 0.81
N VAL A 333 11.03 -5.10 2.05
CA VAL A 333 10.30 -4.52 3.17
C VAL A 333 11.25 -4.23 4.34
N LEU A 334 11.27 -2.98 4.77
CA LEU A 334 11.87 -2.56 6.03
C LEU A 334 10.76 -2.36 7.07
N LEU A 335 10.80 -3.13 8.16
CA LEU A 335 9.83 -3.01 9.25
C LEU A 335 10.29 -1.89 10.19
N SER A 336 9.58 -0.77 10.21
CA SER A 336 9.92 0.39 11.04
C SER A 336 9.24 0.31 12.38
N MET A 337 10.02 0.19 13.46
CA MET A 337 9.52 0.31 14.83
C MET A 337 9.19 1.77 15.13
N HIS A 338 8.02 2.22 14.67
CA HIS A 338 7.74 3.63 14.45
C HIS A 338 7.16 4.32 15.68
N THR A 339 6.04 3.80 16.19
CA THR A 339 5.37 4.32 17.38
C THR A 339 5.36 3.30 18.52
N LEU A 340 5.33 3.79 19.77
CA LEU A 340 5.15 2.93 20.94
C LEU A 340 3.66 2.55 21.09
N THR A 341 2.79 3.55 20.94
CA THR A 341 1.33 3.40 20.91
C THR A 341 0.75 4.25 19.77
N SER A 342 -0.54 4.12 19.48
CA SER A 342 -1.19 4.96 18.43
C SER A 342 -1.20 6.46 18.73
N THR A 343 -0.82 6.88 19.94
CA THR A 343 -0.76 8.28 20.37
C THR A 343 0.62 8.70 20.87
N ASP A 344 1.57 7.77 20.99
CA ASP A 344 2.93 8.02 21.47
C ASP A 344 3.92 7.58 20.39
N SER A 345 4.51 8.55 19.69
CA SER A 345 5.58 8.30 18.71
C SER A 345 6.84 7.73 19.38
N GLY A 346 7.02 7.95 20.68
CA GLY A 346 8.17 7.51 21.45
C GLY A 346 9.42 8.31 21.16
N SER A 347 9.70 9.33 21.98
CA SER A 347 10.99 10.05 21.95
C SER A 347 12.20 9.17 22.35
N LEU A 348 11.91 7.98 22.87
CA LEU A 348 12.81 6.87 23.21
C LEU A 348 12.13 5.56 22.76
N TRP A 349 12.82 4.43 22.82
CA TRP A 349 12.25 3.11 22.53
C TRP A 349 11.42 2.52 23.69
N TYR A 350 11.13 3.33 24.70
CA TYR A 350 10.29 3.00 25.84
C TYR A 350 9.58 4.27 26.36
N SER A 351 8.50 4.05 27.10
CA SER A 351 7.73 5.07 27.82
C SER A 351 7.11 4.46 29.08
N ASN A 352 6.20 5.18 29.74
CA ASN A 352 5.49 4.65 30.91
C ASN A 352 4.52 3.52 30.53
N ASP A 353 3.99 3.52 29.30
CA ASP A 353 3.04 2.52 28.82
C ASP A 353 3.73 1.33 28.16
N ILE A 354 4.88 1.58 27.52
CA ILE A 354 5.68 0.56 26.83
C ILE A 354 7.07 0.49 27.46
N SER A 355 7.37 -0.56 28.21
CA SER A 355 8.72 -0.79 28.72
C SER A 355 9.68 -1.22 27.60
N GLU A 356 10.99 -1.12 27.83
CA GLU A 356 11.99 -1.69 26.92
C GLU A 356 11.79 -3.20 26.71
N ASP A 357 11.42 -3.95 27.76
CA ASP A 357 11.11 -5.37 27.63
C ASP A 357 9.89 -5.64 26.74
N ASN A 358 8.87 -4.78 26.78
CA ASN A 358 7.74 -4.84 25.86
C ASN A 358 8.21 -4.59 24.42
N PHE A 359 9.06 -3.59 24.21
CA PHE A 359 9.63 -3.30 22.88
C PHE A 359 10.41 -4.51 22.33
N LEU A 360 11.28 -5.11 23.13
CA LEU A 360 12.03 -6.32 22.74
C LEU A 360 11.10 -7.52 22.50
N THR A 361 10.00 -7.63 23.24
CA THR A 361 8.97 -8.67 23.00
C THR A 361 8.24 -8.46 21.68
N ALA A 362 8.05 -7.21 21.24
CA ALA A 362 7.51 -6.93 19.90
C ALA A 362 8.49 -7.38 18.81
N VAL A 363 9.79 -7.13 18.98
CA VAL A 363 10.84 -7.63 18.08
C VAL A 363 10.86 -9.16 18.01
N ASP A 364 10.74 -9.84 19.15
CA ASP A 364 10.60 -11.30 19.21
C ASP A 364 9.36 -11.79 18.47
N THR A 365 8.26 -11.04 18.58
CA THR A 365 7.01 -11.35 17.91
C THR A 365 7.14 -11.23 16.39
N LEU A 366 7.83 -10.19 15.89
CA LEU A 366 8.11 -10.02 14.47
C LEU A 366 8.99 -11.16 13.93
N THR A 367 10.17 -11.38 14.52
CA THR A 367 11.14 -12.38 14.03
C THR A 367 10.55 -13.79 14.04
N LYS A 368 9.86 -14.18 15.12
CA LYS A 368 9.16 -15.47 15.23
C LYS A 368 8.14 -15.70 14.11
N ASN A 369 7.48 -14.64 13.65
CA ASN A 369 6.39 -14.73 12.68
C ASN A 369 6.84 -14.54 11.22
N LEU A 370 7.97 -13.86 11.01
CA LEU A 370 8.36 -13.31 9.71
C LEU A 370 9.73 -13.79 9.23
N CYS A 371 10.57 -14.38 10.08
CA CYS A 371 11.85 -14.95 9.63
C CYS A 371 11.64 -16.29 8.91
N SER A 372 11.32 -16.24 7.61
CA SER A 372 11.18 -17.43 6.76
C SER A 372 11.24 -17.07 5.27
N GLU A 373 11.49 -18.07 4.43
CA GLU A 373 11.45 -17.98 2.96
C GLU A 373 10.15 -17.36 2.40
N ARG A 374 9.02 -17.51 3.11
CA ARG A 374 7.73 -16.92 2.72
C ARG A 374 7.71 -15.39 2.76
N TYR A 375 8.62 -14.79 3.51
CA TYR A 375 8.78 -13.35 3.68
C TYR A 375 10.23 -12.95 3.37
N TRP A 376 10.82 -13.63 2.39
CA TRP A 376 12.22 -13.47 1.97
C TRP A 376 12.62 -12.02 1.71
N ASN A 377 11.67 -11.18 1.30
CA ASN A 377 11.87 -9.79 0.94
C ASN A 377 11.95 -8.84 2.16
N ILE A 378 11.76 -9.32 3.39
CA ILE A 378 12.03 -8.49 4.58
C ILE A 378 13.54 -8.36 4.74
N ILE A 379 14.04 -7.14 4.59
CA ILE A 379 15.48 -6.85 4.66
C ILE A 379 15.95 -6.61 6.09
N GLY A 380 15.03 -6.28 7.01
CA GLY A 380 15.34 -6.12 8.42
C GLY A 380 14.34 -5.25 9.17
N ILE A 381 14.78 -4.77 10.35
CA ILE A 381 14.04 -3.78 11.12
C ILE A 381 14.79 -2.46 11.15
N ASP A 382 14.04 -1.38 11.10
CA ASP A 382 14.47 -0.08 11.58
C ASP A 382 14.17 -0.01 13.08
N VAL A 383 15.24 0.08 13.86
CA VAL A 383 15.28 -0.30 15.27
C VAL A 383 14.44 0.64 16.15
N LYS A 384 14.31 1.91 15.77
CA LYS A 384 13.40 2.89 16.37
C LYS A 384 13.38 4.17 15.54
N ASN A 385 12.17 4.59 15.18
CA ASN A 385 11.96 5.87 14.50
C ASN A 385 12.24 7.08 15.39
N GLU A 386 13.06 8.01 14.92
CA GLU A 386 13.20 9.37 15.42
C GLU A 386 13.34 9.52 16.96
N PRO A 387 14.36 8.92 17.60
CA PRO A 387 14.56 9.02 19.04
C PRO A 387 15.03 10.43 19.46
N SER A 388 14.09 11.37 19.54
CA SER A 388 14.34 12.80 19.72
C SER A 388 14.85 13.22 21.10
N LYS A 389 14.70 12.37 22.13
CA LYS A 389 15.22 12.62 23.49
C LYS A 389 16.32 11.64 23.89
N ALA A 390 16.81 10.84 22.95
CA ALA A 390 17.91 9.94 23.19
C ALA A 390 19.27 10.64 23.21
N THR A 391 20.22 10.02 23.88
CA THR A 391 21.64 10.36 23.84
C THR A 391 22.40 9.28 23.08
N TRP A 392 23.69 9.49 22.81
CA TRP A 392 24.52 8.53 22.06
C TRP A 392 25.89 8.34 22.68
N GLY A 393 26.18 7.11 23.12
CA GLY A 393 27.49 6.67 23.61
C GLY A 393 27.87 7.17 24.99
N ASP A 394 26.91 7.64 25.79
CA ASP A 394 27.16 8.16 27.14
C ASP A 394 26.89 7.16 28.28
N GLY A 395 26.33 5.99 27.97
CA GLY A 395 26.01 4.92 28.92
C GLY A 395 24.86 5.23 29.88
N SER A 396 24.09 6.30 29.64
CA SER A 396 22.88 6.61 30.38
C SER A 396 21.71 5.71 29.97
N ASP A 397 20.59 5.78 30.71
CA ASP A 397 19.38 5.02 30.37
C ASP A 397 18.79 5.47 29.01
N THR A 398 19.09 6.69 28.56
CA THR A 398 18.65 7.25 27.27
C THR A 398 19.64 6.99 26.14
N ASP A 399 20.72 6.24 26.38
CA ASP A 399 21.77 5.97 25.40
C ASP A 399 21.26 5.06 24.27
N PHE A 400 20.91 5.65 23.14
CA PHE A 400 20.40 4.92 21.99
C PHE A 400 21.49 4.12 21.27
N HIS A 401 22.78 4.40 21.46
CA HIS A 401 23.82 3.49 20.95
C HIS A 401 23.69 2.11 21.61
N ALA A 402 23.55 2.09 22.94
CA ALA A 402 23.33 0.86 23.71
C ALA A 402 21.94 0.25 23.42
N GLY A 403 20.89 1.07 23.35
CA GLY A 403 19.53 0.66 23.03
C GLY A 403 19.40 0.01 21.65
N ALA A 404 19.89 0.68 20.60
CA ALA A 404 19.90 0.18 19.23
C ALA A 404 20.66 -1.14 19.11
N LYS A 405 21.84 -1.25 19.75
CA LYS A 405 22.58 -2.52 19.82
C LYS A 405 21.75 -3.62 20.46
N LYS A 406 21.11 -3.35 21.61
CA LYS A 406 20.30 -4.33 22.33
C LYS A 406 19.11 -4.82 21.51
N ILE A 407 18.42 -3.90 20.82
CA ILE A 407 17.28 -4.19 19.96
C ILE A 407 17.72 -5.00 18.74
N ALA A 408 18.78 -4.58 18.04
CA ALA A 408 19.29 -5.28 16.87
C ALA A 408 19.85 -6.66 17.22
N ASP A 409 20.58 -6.81 18.33
CA ASP A 409 21.09 -8.10 18.77
C ASP A 409 19.92 -9.06 19.10
N ARG A 410 18.83 -8.55 19.71
CA ARG A 410 17.62 -9.35 19.93
C ARG A 410 16.96 -9.78 18.62
N MET A 411 16.88 -8.88 17.64
CA MET A 411 16.39 -9.21 16.31
C MET A 411 17.25 -10.31 15.65
N LEU A 412 18.57 -10.18 15.71
CA LEU A 412 19.51 -11.12 15.09
C LEU A 412 19.47 -12.50 15.74
N ASP A 413 19.20 -12.58 17.05
CA ASP A 413 18.94 -13.85 17.74
C ASP A 413 17.69 -14.57 17.19
N GLY A 414 16.66 -13.82 16.80
CA GLY A 414 15.45 -14.35 16.18
C GLY A 414 15.55 -14.57 14.67
N CYS A 415 16.34 -13.75 13.97
CA CYS A 415 16.56 -13.81 12.53
C CYS A 415 17.94 -13.28 12.13
N SER A 416 18.93 -14.16 12.00
CA SER A 416 20.29 -13.79 11.63
C SER A 416 20.43 -13.21 10.21
N ASN A 417 19.44 -13.45 9.35
CA ASN A 417 19.42 -13.03 7.95
C ASN A 417 19.08 -11.54 7.76
N TRP A 418 18.55 -10.88 8.78
CA TRP A 418 18.08 -9.49 8.71
C TRP A 418 19.18 -8.48 9.01
N LEU A 419 18.96 -7.22 8.63
CA LEU A 419 19.77 -6.05 8.95
C LEU A 419 19.11 -5.20 10.05
N GLY A 420 19.93 -4.53 10.86
CA GLY A 420 19.47 -3.49 11.77
C GLY A 420 19.73 -2.11 11.16
N PHE A 421 18.66 -1.40 10.82
CA PHE A 421 18.71 -0.01 10.35
C PHE A 421 18.65 0.91 11.57
N VAL A 422 19.60 1.82 11.69
CA VAL A 422 19.77 2.67 12.88
C VAL A 422 19.81 4.12 12.48
N GLU A 423 18.78 4.83 12.90
CA GLU A 423 18.68 6.29 12.79
C GLU A 423 19.63 6.99 13.78
N GLY A 424 19.62 8.32 13.78
CA GLY A 424 20.33 9.18 14.72
C GLY A 424 19.49 9.66 15.90
N VAL A 425 20.07 10.51 16.74
CA VAL A 425 19.39 11.22 17.83
C VAL A 425 19.07 12.66 17.41
N ASN A 426 18.74 13.53 18.36
CA ASN A 426 18.53 14.96 18.13
C ASN A 426 19.38 15.81 19.08
N ALA A 427 20.11 16.79 18.55
CA ALA A 427 20.80 17.81 19.32
C ALA A 427 20.91 19.14 18.55
N ASP A 428 21.24 20.22 19.26
CA ASP A 428 21.58 21.53 18.69
C ASP A 428 23.05 21.56 18.27
N HIS A 429 23.33 22.12 17.10
CA HIS A 429 24.65 22.18 16.48
C HIS A 429 24.93 23.53 15.83
N THR A 430 26.21 23.83 15.65
CA THR A 430 26.68 24.95 14.84
C THR A 430 27.64 24.43 13.79
N VAL A 431 27.35 24.71 12.52
CA VAL A 431 28.23 24.37 11.40
C VAL A 431 28.65 25.64 10.66
N THR A 432 29.93 25.72 10.28
CA THR A 432 30.42 26.83 9.44
C THR A 432 30.37 26.41 7.97
N ILE A 433 29.53 27.08 7.18
CA ILE A 433 29.38 26.86 5.73
C ILE A 433 29.68 28.17 5.03
N ASP A 434 30.62 28.16 4.08
CA ASP A 434 31.05 29.33 3.32
C ASP A 434 31.45 30.55 4.17
N GLY A 435 32.01 30.29 5.36
CA GLY A 435 32.44 31.32 6.30
C GLY A 435 31.30 31.92 7.16
N THR A 436 30.08 31.42 6.99
CA THR A 436 28.92 31.76 7.83
C THR A 436 28.66 30.66 8.82
N ASN A 437 28.44 31.02 10.09
CA ASN A 437 28.00 30.05 11.10
C ASN A 437 26.49 29.92 11.04
N TYR A 438 26.02 28.68 10.92
CA TYR A 438 24.62 28.33 11.00
C TYR A 438 24.39 27.53 12.27
N ASP A 439 23.54 28.06 13.14
CA ASP A 439 22.96 27.29 14.24
C ASP A 439 21.77 26.51 13.68
N TYR A 440 21.72 25.22 13.99
CA TYR A 440 20.71 24.31 13.49
C TYR A 440 20.49 23.19 14.52
N TYR A 441 19.43 22.40 14.34
CA TYR A 441 19.24 21.18 15.11
C TYR A 441 19.23 19.98 14.17
N ASP A 442 19.69 18.83 14.65
CA ASP A 442 19.56 17.59 13.90
C ASP A 442 18.08 17.29 13.66
N TRP A 443 17.68 16.94 12.45
CA TRP A 443 16.37 16.30 12.27
C TRP A 443 16.19 15.17 13.28
N TYR A 444 14.99 14.96 13.80
CA TYR A 444 14.78 13.79 14.66
C TYR A 444 15.16 12.54 13.87
N GLY A 445 15.96 11.64 14.45
CA GLY A 445 16.51 10.51 13.68
C GLY A 445 17.73 10.86 12.82
N GLY A 446 18.25 12.10 12.86
CA GLY A 446 19.32 12.57 11.97
C GLY A 446 20.71 12.66 12.59
N GLY A 447 20.81 12.89 13.91
CA GLY A 447 22.08 13.17 14.58
C GLY A 447 22.94 11.94 14.82
N LEU A 448 24.00 11.75 14.03
CA LEU A 448 24.93 10.62 14.14
C LEU A 448 26.39 11.05 14.36
N GLN A 449 26.66 12.31 14.68
CA GLN A 449 28.00 12.87 14.89
C GLN A 449 28.81 12.06 15.91
N LYS A 450 28.14 11.58 16.97
CA LYS A 450 28.76 10.77 18.02
C LYS A 450 29.10 9.34 17.61
N ALA A 451 28.61 8.86 16.46
CA ALA A 451 29.02 7.58 15.91
C ALA A 451 30.48 7.57 15.42
N ALA A 452 31.11 8.74 15.21
CA ALA A 452 32.55 8.82 14.97
C ALA A 452 33.38 8.34 16.18
N ASP A 453 32.94 8.73 17.39
CA ASP A 453 33.61 8.38 18.64
C ASP A 453 33.13 7.02 19.17
N TYR A 454 31.84 6.72 18.97
CA TYR A 454 31.16 5.52 19.44
C TYR A 454 30.46 4.81 18.27
N PRO A 455 31.22 4.15 17.39
CA PRO A 455 30.64 3.44 16.25
C PRO A 455 29.78 2.26 16.73
N LEU A 456 28.73 1.95 15.98
CA LEU A 456 27.83 0.87 16.31
C LEU A 456 28.34 -0.47 15.75
N SER A 457 28.16 -1.54 16.53
CA SER A 457 28.39 -2.92 16.10
C SER A 457 27.41 -3.87 16.77
N PHE A 458 26.97 -4.88 16.03
CA PHE A 458 26.04 -5.90 16.50
C PHE A 458 26.77 -7.21 16.83
N SER A 459 26.03 -8.17 17.37
CA SER A 459 26.51 -9.52 17.69
C SER A 459 26.95 -10.29 16.43
N THR A 460 26.38 -9.93 15.28
CA THR A 460 26.70 -10.47 13.96
C THR A 460 27.33 -9.39 13.09
N ASP A 461 28.45 -9.71 12.45
CA ASP A 461 29.17 -8.81 11.55
C ASP A 461 28.32 -8.43 10.32
N ASN A 462 28.61 -7.27 9.73
CA ASN A 462 27.96 -6.78 8.52
C ASN A 462 26.44 -6.58 8.65
N LYS A 463 25.94 -6.26 9.86
CA LYS A 463 24.49 -6.10 10.11
C LYS A 463 24.02 -4.68 10.40
N VAL A 464 24.94 -3.72 10.49
CA VAL A 464 24.62 -2.31 10.77
C VAL A 464 24.37 -1.56 9.45
N VAL A 465 23.22 -0.91 9.35
CA VAL A 465 22.94 0.11 8.33
C VAL A 465 22.60 1.41 9.04
N TYR A 466 23.30 2.50 8.71
CA TYR A 466 22.93 3.82 9.23
C TYR A 466 21.82 4.38 8.34
N ALA A 467 20.72 4.82 8.96
CA ALA A 467 19.50 5.24 8.28
C ALA A 467 18.99 6.62 8.74
N PRO A 468 19.83 7.68 8.77
CA PRO A 468 19.42 8.97 9.31
C PRO A 468 18.27 9.61 8.53
N HIS A 469 17.49 10.47 9.19
CA HIS A 469 16.46 11.29 8.56
C HIS A 469 17.02 12.66 8.14
N TYR A 470 16.55 13.17 7.02
CA TYR A 470 16.87 14.52 6.55
C TYR A 470 15.75 15.13 5.72
N TYR A 471 15.22 16.27 6.15
CA TYR A 471 14.04 16.88 5.52
C TYR A 471 14.32 18.24 4.86
N THR A 472 13.25 18.79 4.30
CA THR A 472 13.18 20.04 3.56
C THR A 472 12.53 21.14 4.40
N PRO A 473 12.53 22.40 3.92
CA PRO A 473 11.84 23.50 4.59
C PRO A 473 10.36 23.29 4.89
N ALA A 474 9.68 22.40 4.16
CA ALA A 474 8.26 22.10 4.39
C ALA A 474 8.00 21.46 5.76
N VAL A 475 8.95 20.70 6.29
CA VAL A 475 8.90 20.17 7.66
C VAL A 475 9.31 21.25 8.64
N TYR A 476 10.48 21.86 8.41
CA TYR A 476 10.93 23.03 9.17
C TYR A 476 11.92 23.87 8.36
N PRO A 477 11.74 25.20 8.27
CA PRO A 477 12.65 26.07 7.54
C PRO A 477 13.91 26.31 8.38
N GLN A 478 14.87 25.38 8.33
CA GLN A 478 16.19 25.58 8.92
C GLN A 478 16.90 26.76 8.25
N ALA A 479 17.58 27.61 9.03
CA ALA A 479 18.18 28.86 8.53
C ALA A 479 19.21 28.65 7.41
N TYR A 480 19.90 27.51 7.39
CA TYR A 480 20.89 27.21 6.35
C TYR A 480 20.28 27.03 4.95
N PHE A 481 18.96 26.89 4.80
CA PHE A 481 18.34 26.87 3.47
C PHE A 481 18.24 28.24 2.79
N TYR A 482 18.47 29.32 3.53
CA TYR A 482 18.18 30.69 3.08
C TYR A 482 19.31 31.67 3.43
N ASP A 483 19.23 32.86 2.85
CA ASP A 483 20.00 34.02 3.29
C ASP A 483 19.12 34.99 4.10
N GLY A 484 19.60 35.40 5.26
CA GLY A 484 18.92 36.35 6.13
C GLY A 484 17.59 35.83 6.69
N GLY A 485 16.68 36.76 6.95
CA GLY A 485 15.38 36.48 7.57
C GLY A 485 15.40 36.55 9.10
N THR A 486 14.22 36.53 9.69
CA THR A 486 14.01 36.50 11.14
C THR A 486 12.97 35.44 11.45
N GLN A 487 13.38 34.46 12.25
CA GLN A 487 12.51 33.38 12.66
C GLN A 487 11.60 33.82 13.82
N ASP A 488 10.32 33.51 13.72
CA ASP A 488 9.36 33.74 14.80
C ASP A 488 9.21 32.51 15.71
N SER A 489 8.33 32.59 16.72
CA SER A 489 8.12 31.51 17.68
C SER A 489 7.48 30.24 17.09
N THR A 490 6.94 30.30 15.88
CA THR A 490 6.40 29.13 15.16
C THR A 490 7.46 28.43 14.34
N GLY A 491 8.64 29.04 14.18
CA GLY A 491 9.69 28.59 13.27
C GLY A 491 9.59 29.22 11.89
N ALA A 492 8.55 30.00 11.58
CA ALA A 492 8.43 30.66 10.28
C ALA A 492 9.52 31.74 10.15
N ILE A 493 10.19 31.78 9.00
CA ILE A 493 11.24 32.76 8.73
C ILE A 493 10.64 33.86 7.87
N ALA A 494 10.53 35.08 8.41
CA ALA A 494 10.09 36.24 7.62
C ALA A 494 11.29 36.95 6.98
N GLY A 495 11.14 37.40 5.73
CA GLY A 495 12.17 38.18 5.03
C GLY A 495 13.42 37.39 4.63
N TYR A 496 13.30 36.06 4.50
CA TYR A 496 14.34 35.19 3.93
C TYR A 496 14.57 35.51 2.46
N VAL A 497 15.74 35.13 1.96
CA VAL A 497 16.08 35.14 0.54
C VAL A 497 16.43 33.72 0.11
N GLU A 498 15.76 33.22 -0.93
CA GLU A 498 16.09 31.94 -1.55
C GLU A 498 17.45 32.03 -2.24
N VAL A 499 18.27 31.00 -2.07
CA VAL A 499 19.61 30.92 -2.67
C VAL A 499 19.58 30.11 -3.97
N ASP A 500 20.64 30.24 -4.77
CA ASP A 500 20.83 29.45 -6.00
C ASP A 500 21.18 27.97 -5.68
N ASP A 501 21.00 27.10 -6.67
CA ASP A 501 21.17 25.65 -6.49
C ASP A 501 22.59 25.23 -6.09
N VAL A 502 23.62 25.96 -6.51
CA VAL A 502 25.01 25.66 -6.14
C VAL A 502 25.20 25.91 -4.65
N THR A 503 24.73 27.07 -4.18
CA THR A 503 24.76 27.43 -2.76
C THR A 503 23.89 26.50 -1.93
N LEU A 504 22.65 26.23 -2.37
CA LEU A 504 21.71 25.35 -1.66
C LEU A 504 22.27 23.93 -1.51
N LYS A 505 22.81 23.37 -2.60
CA LYS A 505 23.43 22.03 -2.59
C LYS A 505 24.64 21.98 -1.69
N ALA A 506 25.50 23.00 -1.73
CA ALA A 506 26.68 23.07 -0.86
C ALA A 506 26.28 23.06 0.62
N ARG A 507 25.22 23.79 0.99
CA ARG A 507 24.70 23.82 2.35
C ARG A 507 24.07 22.50 2.78
N ILE A 508 23.21 21.91 1.93
CA ILE A 508 22.63 20.57 2.17
C ILE A 508 23.74 19.53 2.36
N LYS A 509 24.74 19.54 1.47
CA LYS A 509 25.87 18.60 1.55
C LYS A 509 26.69 18.80 2.82
N ALA A 510 26.94 20.05 3.21
CA ALA A 510 27.71 20.36 4.40
C ALA A 510 26.98 19.97 5.69
N THR A 511 25.67 20.22 5.80
CA THR A 511 24.87 19.80 6.96
C THR A 511 24.73 18.29 7.01
N MET A 512 24.45 17.61 5.90
CA MET A 512 24.46 16.14 5.86
C MET A 512 25.81 15.57 6.27
N ALA A 513 26.93 16.15 5.79
CA ALA A 513 28.27 15.71 6.15
C ALA A 513 28.57 15.92 7.64
N ASP A 514 28.12 17.04 8.22
CA ASP A 514 28.24 17.31 9.65
C ASP A 514 27.43 16.31 10.47
N MET A 515 26.16 16.07 10.11
CA MET A 515 25.25 15.20 10.85
C MET A 515 25.64 13.71 10.79
N PHE A 516 25.95 13.18 9.61
CA PHE A 516 26.09 11.73 9.40
C PHE A 516 26.94 11.29 8.20
N GLY A 517 27.18 12.17 7.21
CA GLY A 517 27.76 11.78 5.92
C GLY A 517 29.17 11.20 6.01
N PHE A 518 29.94 11.59 7.03
CA PHE A 518 31.28 11.04 7.32
C PHE A 518 31.27 9.52 7.57
N LEU A 519 30.12 8.93 7.94
CA LEU A 519 29.99 7.48 8.16
C LEU A 519 30.14 6.67 6.86
N ALA A 520 30.02 7.31 5.70
CA ALA A 520 30.28 6.67 4.41
C ALA A 520 31.77 6.70 3.99
N ASP A 521 32.63 7.48 4.65
CA ASP A 521 34.00 7.74 4.20
C ASP A 521 34.88 6.48 4.16
N ASP A 522 34.67 5.54 5.10
CA ASP A 522 35.41 4.27 5.16
C ASP A 522 34.73 3.11 4.43
N ASN A 523 33.51 3.33 3.89
CA ASN A 523 32.65 2.32 3.28
C ASN A 523 32.48 1.05 4.15
N SER A 524 32.53 1.15 5.48
CA SER A 524 32.38 0.00 6.36
C SER A 524 30.92 -0.50 6.39
N SER A 525 29.99 0.41 6.63
CA SER A 525 28.56 0.16 6.73
C SER A 525 27.81 0.94 5.64
N ALA A 526 26.69 0.38 5.16
CA ALA A 526 25.77 1.09 4.30
C ALA A 526 25.18 2.31 5.03
N LEU A 527 25.10 3.41 4.29
CA LEU A 527 24.42 4.64 4.69
C LEU A 527 23.31 4.91 3.66
N LEU A 528 22.10 5.20 4.13
CA LEU A 528 20.96 5.63 3.32
C LEU A 528 20.06 6.56 4.14
N LEU A 529 19.18 7.32 3.50
CA LEU A 529 18.22 8.14 4.26
C LEU A 529 17.00 7.29 4.66
N GLY A 530 16.71 7.20 5.96
CA GLY A 530 15.55 6.47 6.51
C GLY A 530 14.23 7.15 6.15
N GLU A 531 14.24 8.49 6.16
CA GLU A 531 13.19 9.35 5.61
C GLU A 531 13.81 10.62 5.02
N PHE A 532 13.30 11.02 3.87
CA PHE A 532 13.58 12.33 3.27
C PHE A 532 12.46 12.75 2.33
N GLY A 533 12.36 14.04 2.06
CA GLY A 533 11.34 14.61 1.17
C GLY A 533 10.54 15.74 1.81
N GLY A 534 9.41 16.07 1.21
CA GLY A 534 8.63 17.24 1.56
C GLY A 534 7.48 17.49 0.60
N LEU A 535 7.01 18.73 0.57
CA LEU A 535 6.21 19.23 -0.54
C LEU A 535 7.06 19.29 -1.81
N TYR A 536 6.45 18.98 -2.94
CA TYR A 536 7.14 18.91 -4.22
C TYR A 536 6.41 19.71 -5.30
N SER A 537 5.24 19.26 -5.74
CA SER A 537 4.41 19.97 -6.73
C SER A 537 3.65 21.14 -6.09
N LYS A 538 3.40 21.07 -4.78
CA LYS A 538 2.66 22.10 -4.03
C LYS A 538 3.57 23.18 -3.44
N ASP A 539 4.87 23.18 -3.75
CA ASP A 539 5.81 24.17 -3.24
C ASP A 539 5.45 25.59 -3.72
N LEU A 540 5.22 26.51 -2.77
CA LEU A 540 4.85 27.90 -3.01
C LEU A 540 6.02 28.86 -2.87
N HIS A 541 7.24 28.36 -2.61
CA HIS A 541 8.42 29.19 -2.70
C HIS A 541 8.60 29.72 -4.13
N PRO A 542 8.87 31.02 -4.34
CA PRO A 542 9.12 31.59 -5.67
C PRO A 542 10.14 30.83 -6.53
N GLU A 543 11.24 30.36 -5.93
CA GLU A 543 12.27 29.56 -6.61
C GLU A 543 12.09 28.04 -6.35
N LEU A 544 10.98 27.62 -5.77
CA LEU A 544 10.68 26.22 -5.44
C LEU A 544 11.74 25.57 -4.51
N THR A 545 12.22 26.30 -3.49
CA THR A 545 13.26 25.81 -2.57
C THR A 545 12.95 24.46 -1.93
N THR A 546 11.71 24.16 -1.51
CA THR A 546 11.38 22.87 -0.89
C THR A 546 11.58 21.72 -1.87
N LYS A 547 11.06 21.88 -3.10
CA LYS A 547 11.24 20.91 -4.18
C LYS A 547 12.73 20.72 -4.49
N ARG A 548 13.45 21.83 -4.68
CA ARG A 548 14.90 21.81 -4.96
C ARG A 548 15.70 21.13 -3.85
N CYS A 549 15.34 21.30 -2.58
CA CYS A 549 15.99 20.59 -1.48
C CYS A 549 15.86 19.07 -1.62
N THR A 550 14.71 18.58 -2.10
CA THR A 550 14.52 17.14 -2.38
C THR A 550 15.41 16.69 -3.54
N ASP A 551 15.40 17.42 -4.66
CA ASP A 551 16.21 17.12 -5.84
C ASP A 551 17.71 17.08 -5.51
N LEU A 552 18.20 18.11 -4.82
CA LEU A 552 19.61 18.25 -4.44
C LEU A 552 20.03 17.23 -3.38
N SER A 553 19.12 16.79 -2.51
CA SER A 553 19.39 15.67 -1.58
C SER A 553 19.60 14.37 -2.36
N ILE A 554 18.78 14.09 -3.39
CA ILE A 554 18.96 12.93 -4.27
C ILE A 554 20.29 13.01 -5.01
N GLU A 555 20.67 14.18 -5.51
CA GLU A 555 21.99 14.38 -6.12
C GLU A 555 23.13 14.08 -5.15
N VAL A 556 23.05 14.54 -3.90
CA VAL A 556 24.07 14.25 -2.87
C VAL A 556 24.16 12.75 -2.58
N ILE A 557 23.02 12.03 -2.47
CA ILE A 557 22.99 10.57 -2.29
C ILE A 557 23.74 9.86 -3.43
N ILE A 558 23.43 10.23 -4.68
CA ILE A 558 24.02 9.61 -5.88
C ILE A 558 25.52 9.93 -5.98
N GLU A 559 25.90 11.19 -5.82
CA GLU A 559 27.30 11.63 -5.91
C GLU A 559 28.18 11.03 -4.82
N SER A 560 27.63 10.86 -3.62
CA SER A 560 28.35 10.28 -2.48
C SER A 560 28.41 8.76 -2.55
N GLY A 561 27.66 8.13 -3.47
CA GLY A 561 27.61 6.68 -3.61
C GLY A 561 26.96 5.99 -2.40
N TRP A 562 26.00 6.64 -1.75
CA TRP A 562 25.23 6.03 -0.65
C TRP A 562 24.31 4.91 -1.17
N ALA A 563 23.79 4.10 -0.25
CA ALA A 563 22.94 2.95 -0.56
C ALA A 563 21.48 3.33 -0.91
N GLY A 564 21.16 4.63 -1.03
CA GLY A 564 19.85 5.13 -1.46
C GLY A 564 19.08 5.82 -0.34
N GLY A 565 17.77 5.58 -0.27
CA GLY A 565 16.91 6.09 0.80
C GLY A 565 15.42 5.81 0.59
N PHE A 566 14.60 6.16 1.58
CA PHE A 566 13.13 6.04 1.51
C PHE A 566 12.48 7.42 1.51
N VAL A 567 11.78 7.72 0.42
CA VAL A 567 11.04 8.99 0.29
C VAL A 567 9.84 8.97 1.24
N TRP A 568 9.62 10.07 1.95
CA TRP A 568 8.40 10.33 2.70
C TRP A 568 7.47 11.23 1.86
N SER A 569 6.33 10.75 1.35
CA SER A 569 5.80 9.37 1.44
C SER A 569 4.91 9.00 0.24
N LEU A 570 4.47 7.73 0.17
CA LEU A 570 3.46 7.28 -0.79
C LEU A 570 2.14 8.01 -0.59
N ASN A 571 1.76 8.18 0.67
CA ASN A 571 0.46 8.62 1.14
C ASN A 571 0.24 10.13 0.86
N PRO A 572 -0.89 10.53 0.26
CA PRO A 572 -1.26 11.94 0.11
C PRO A 572 -1.47 12.65 1.45
N GLU A 573 -1.79 11.91 2.51
CA GLU A 573 -2.13 12.45 3.83
C GLU A 573 -0.93 12.95 4.63
N SER A 574 0.30 12.78 4.12
CA SER A 574 1.50 13.27 4.78
C SER A 574 1.45 14.77 5.00
N ALA A 575 1.59 15.21 6.25
CA ALA A 575 1.39 16.60 6.65
C ALA A 575 2.71 17.36 6.86
N TYR A 576 2.78 18.57 6.30
CA TYR A 576 3.90 19.51 6.38
C TYR A 576 3.44 20.84 6.97
N GLN A 577 4.34 21.57 7.62
CA GLN A 577 4.00 22.72 8.46
C GLN A 577 4.33 24.08 7.83
N PHE A 578 5.13 24.11 6.76
CA PHE A 578 5.59 25.37 6.18
C PHE A 578 5.44 25.37 4.65
N ASN A 579 4.78 26.39 4.12
CA ASN A 579 4.71 26.62 2.68
C ASN A 579 4.24 28.06 2.37
N PRO A 580 5.13 28.96 1.92
CA PRO A 580 6.58 28.83 1.94
C PRO A 580 7.13 29.04 3.37
N ALA A 581 8.44 29.26 3.54
CA ALA A 581 9.09 29.31 4.86
C ALA A 581 8.57 30.38 5.84
N ASP A 582 7.86 31.40 5.38
CA ASP A 582 7.26 32.45 6.22
C ASP A 582 5.84 32.13 6.68
N THR A 583 5.27 30.99 6.25
CA THR A 583 3.87 30.68 6.43
C THR A 583 3.70 29.32 7.11
N TYR A 584 3.45 29.35 8.42
CA TYR A 584 3.13 28.18 9.23
C TYR A 584 1.65 27.77 9.11
N ARG A 585 1.37 26.63 8.46
CA ARG A 585 0.05 25.99 8.32
C ARG A 585 0.21 24.50 7.98
N THR A 586 -0.87 23.73 8.03
CA THR A 586 -0.84 22.34 7.57
C THR A 586 -1.08 22.24 6.06
N TYR A 587 -0.18 21.58 5.36
CA TYR A 587 -0.25 21.22 3.95
C TYR A 587 -0.08 19.71 3.81
N THR A 588 -0.70 19.09 2.80
CA THR A 588 -0.58 17.65 2.58
C THR A 588 -0.11 17.33 1.16
N GLU A 589 0.82 16.40 1.02
CA GLU A 589 1.29 15.91 -0.27
C GLU A 589 2.00 14.55 -0.14
N GLY A 590 1.80 13.69 -1.12
CA GLY A 590 2.53 12.44 -1.30
C GLY A 590 2.74 12.12 -2.78
N ILE A 591 3.31 10.95 -3.04
CA ILE A 591 3.46 10.45 -4.42
C ILE A 591 2.11 10.14 -5.08
N LEU A 592 1.11 9.75 -4.29
CA LEU A 592 -0.27 9.66 -4.74
C LEU A 592 -1.04 10.93 -4.39
N GLU A 593 -2.06 11.23 -5.19
CA GLU A 593 -3.07 12.25 -4.90
C GLU A 593 -4.14 11.69 -3.94
N ASP A 594 -4.98 12.57 -3.39
CA ASP A 594 -6.01 12.23 -2.37
C ASP A 594 -6.99 11.12 -2.79
N ASP A 595 -7.12 10.84 -4.09
CA ASP A 595 -7.96 9.77 -4.63
C ASP A 595 -7.33 8.37 -4.52
N TRP A 596 -6.03 8.26 -4.21
CA TRP A 596 -5.23 7.03 -4.22
C TRP A 596 -5.19 6.28 -5.58
N LEU A 597 -5.70 6.89 -6.65
CA LEU A 597 -5.81 6.35 -8.01
C LEU A 597 -5.05 7.18 -9.03
N THR A 598 -4.55 8.36 -8.63
CA THR A 598 -3.76 9.25 -9.45
C THR A 598 -2.41 9.46 -8.80
N ALA A 599 -1.33 9.26 -9.54
CA ALA A 599 -0.01 9.65 -9.11
C ALA A 599 0.20 11.14 -9.33
N ASN A 600 0.84 11.79 -8.36
CA ASN A 600 1.40 13.11 -8.51
C ASN A 600 2.55 13.05 -9.53
N SER A 601 2.23 13.38 -10.79
CA SER A 601 3.15 13.19 -11.91
C SER A 601 4.44 14.02 -11.82
N GLU A 602 4.40 15.17 -11.14
CA GLU A 602 5.56 16.03 -10.96
C GLU A 602 6.50 15.47 -9.89
N PHE A 603 5.94 15.08 -8.73
CA PHE A 603 6.69 14.46 -7.64
C PHE A 603 7.30 13.12 -8.09
N LEU A 604 6.49 12.27 -8.73
CA LEU A 604 6.95 10.99 -9.24
C LEU A 604 8.08 11.14 -10.26
N LYS A 605 8.01 12.15 -11.14
CA LYS A 605 9.08 12.46 -12.10
C LYS A 605 10.37 12.90 -11.40
N GLY A 606 10.28 13.66 -10.30
CA GLY A 606 11.44 13.99 -9.46
C GLY A 606 12.15 12.74 -8.93
N MET A 607 11.37 11.80 -8.41
CA MET A 607 11.91 10.57 -7.84
C MET A 607 12.57 9.65 -8.88
N ALA A 608 12.32 9.86 -10.18
CA ALA A 608 13.03 9.15 -11.24
C ALA A 608 14.54 9.46 -11.27
N ALA A 609 15.00 10.55 -10.64
CA ALA A 609 16.44 10.82 -10.50
C ALA A 609 17.18 9.68 -9.76
N MET A 610 16.52 9.05 -8.78
CA MET A 610 17.07 7.89 -8.05
C MET A 610 17.27 6.66 -8.94
N ASP A 611 16.72 6.61 -10.16
CA ASP A 611 16.97 5.52 -11.11
C ASP A 611 18.43 5.45 -11.56
N SER A 612 19.22 6.48 -11.25
CA SER A 612 20.66 6.56 -11.53
C SER A 612 21.53 5.93 -10.43
N LEU A 613 20.94 5.40 -9.35
CA LEU A 613 21.66 4.65 -8.32
C LEU A 613 22.37 3.42 -8.93
N ALA A 614 23.65 3.26 -8.63
CA ALA A 614 24.54 2.34 -9.34
C ALA A 614 24.10 0.86 -9.29
N ASN A 615 23.49 0.45 -8.19
CA ASN A 615 23.01 -0.91 -7.96
C ASN A 615 21.49 -1.00 -7.83
N LEU A 616 20.74 -0.01 -8.32
CA LEU A 616 19.28 -0.09 -8.30
C LEU A 616 18.80 -1.29 -9.11
N ARG A 617 18.01 -2.13 -8.45
CA ARG A 617 17.41 -3.34 -9.02
C ARG A 617 16.27 -3.81 -8.13
N LYS A 618 15.40 -4.65 -8.69
CA LYS A 618 14.41 -5.41 -7.92
C LYS A 618 15.09 -6.24 -6.83
N MET A 619 14.42 -6.43 -5.69
CA MET A 619 14.97 -7.17 -4.57
C MET A 619 15.27 -8.64 -5.00
N PRO A 620 16.49 -9.16 -4.78
CA PRO A 620 16.88 -10.48 -5.29
C PRO A 620 16.07 -11.62 -4.67
N CYS A 621 15.35 -12.35 -5.53
CA CYS A 621 14.77 -13.65 -5.20
C CYS A 621 15.73 -14.73 -5.73
N PHE A 622 16.39 -15.47 -4.84
CA PHE A 622 17.23 -16.61 -5.20
C PHE A 622 16.38 -17.88 -5.19
N GLU A 623 16.44 -18.68 -6.25
CA GLU A 623 15.68 -19.94 -6.30
C GLU A 623 16.15 -20.91 -5.21
N THR A 624 15.20 -21.50 -4.49
CA THR A 624 15.47 -22.59 -3.55
C THR A 624 16.05 -23.80 -4.28
N GLU A 625 17.16 -24.35 -3.78
CA GLU A 625 17.70 -25.59 -4.35
C GLU A 625 16.75 -26.77 -4.06
N VAL A 626 16.01 -27.21 -5.07
CA VAL A 626 15.22 -28.44 -4.96
C VAL A 626 16.19 -29.62 -4.90
N SER A 627 16.45 -30.13 -3.70
CA SER A 627 17.18 -31.38 -3.54
C SER A 627 16.50 -32.47 -4.39
N SER A 628 17.21 -32.95 -5.41
CA SER A 628 16.74 -34.01 -6.29
C SER A 628 16.68 -35.32 -5.51
N SER A 629 15.56 -35.56 -4.82
CA SER A 629 15.25 -36.86 -4.27
C SER A 629 14.90 -37.82 -5.43
N GLY A 630 15.92 -38.57 -5.84
CA GLY A 630 15.85 -39.89 -6.48
C GLY A 630 14.75 -40.11 -7.51
N SER A 631 15.09 -39.92 -8.78
CA SER A 631 14.41 -40.62 -9.87
C SER A 631 14.71 -42.12 -9.77
N ASP A 632 13.85 -42.86 -9.06
CA ASP A 632 13.79 -44.31 -9.18
C ASP A 632 13.40 -44.65 -10.63
N THR A 633 14.42 -45.02 -11.40
CA THR A 633 14.30 -45.57 -12.73
C THR A 633 13.77 -46.99 -12.62
N SER A 634 12.44 -47.15 -12.64
CA SER A 634 11.82 -48.45 -12.91
C SER A 634 12.09 -48.83 -14.36
N SER A 635 13.18 -49.54 -14.59
CA SER A 635 13.44 -50.26 -15.84
C SER A 635 12.56 -51.51 -15.86
N SER A 636 11.56 -51.50 -16.74
CA SER A 636 10.81 -52.69 -17.13
C SER A 636 11.70 -53.62 -17.95
N SER A 637 11.92 -54.83 -17.43
CA SER A 637 12.34 -56.01 -18.20
C SER A 637 11.12 -56.89 -18.46
#